data_AF-A0A1Y0IAF7-F1
#
_entry.id   AF-A0A1Y0IAF7-F1
#
_cell.length_a   1.000
_cell.length_b   1.000
_cell.length_c   1.000
_cell.angle_alpha   90.00
_cell.angle_beta   90.00
_cell.angle_gamma   90.00
#
_symmetry.space_group_name_H-M   'P 1'
#
loop_
_entity.id
_entity.type
_entity.pdbx_description
1 polymer ?
#
loop_
_entity_poly.entity_id
_entity_poly.type
_entity_poly.pdbx_seq_one_letter_code
_entity_poly.pdbx_strand_id
1 'polypeptide(L)'
;MKTWTIPNWEESWELEYEVPLLNALANDIEKAYSDLKCKPDTASRGCVFCEVFRAGKKISKVCVAKHESGQPLYSVYLGSREDEFHGFNKAAIISILANYTDALPQTP
;
A
#
# COMPACT_ATOMS: atom_id res chain seq x y z
N MET A 1 18.62 3.03 13.43
CA MET A 1 17.76 1.82 13.36
C MET A 1 18.19 1.02 12.13
N LYS A 2 18.44 -0.29 12.26
CA LYS A 2 18.86 -1.12 11.12
C LYS A 2 17.66 -1.31 10.19
N THR A 3 17.78 -0.84 8.95
CA THR A 3 16.91 -1.22 7.84
C THR A 3 17.07 -2.72 7.62
N TRP A 4 15.96 -3.46 7.74
CA TRP A 4 15.92 -4.88 7.46
C TRP A 4 15.70 -5.04 5.96
N THR A 5 16.76 -5.36 5.23
CA THR A 5 16.65 -5.77 3.84
C THR A 5 16.02 -7.15 3.84
N ILE A 6 14.76 -7.24 3.40
CA ILE A 6 14.04 -8.52 3.27
C ILE A 6 14.73 -9.32 2.17
N PRO A 7 15.39 -10.47 2.47
CA PRO A 7 16.01 -11.31 1.47
C PRO A 7 14.95 -12.24 0.87
N ASN A 8 14.99 -12.42 -0.45
CA ASN A 8 14.19 -13.35 -1.27
C ASN A 8 12.83 -12.84 -1.76
N TRP A 9 12.87 -12.13 -2.89
CA TRP A 9 11.77 -11.83 -3.81
C TRP A 9 11.69 -12.88 -4.94
N GLU A 10 11.79 -14.17 -4.63
CA GLU A 10 11.71 -15.22 -5.66
C GLU A 10 10.44 -16.04 -5.54
N GLU A 11 9.72 -16.05 -6.68
CA GLU A 11 8.67 -16.98 -7.09
C GLU A 11 7.28 -16.82 -6.43
N SER A 12 6.50 -15.88 -6.98
CA SER A 12 5.24 -16.13 -7.71
C SER A 12 4.36 -17.31 -7.24
N TRP A 13 3.61 -17.21 -6.14
CA TRP A 13 2.46 -18.09 -5.89
C TRP A 13 1.27 -17.33 -5.22
N GLU A 14 0.12 -17.43 -5.91
CA GLU A 14 -1.26 -17.08 -5.52
C GLU A 14 -1.72 -15.60 -5.57
N LEU A 15 -1.76 -15.04 -6.79
CA LEU A 15 -2.62 -13.90 -7.15
C LEU A 15 -4.06 -14.02 -6.60
N GLU A 16 -4.58 -15.23 -6.39
CA GLU A 16 -5.94 -15.47 -5.88
C GLU A 16 -6.16 -15.00 -4.43
N TYR A 17 -5.14 -15.01 -3.57
CA TYR A 17 -5.27 -14.60 -2.17
C TYR A 17 -4.93 -13.12 -1.96
N GLU A 18 -4.00 -12.59 -2.75
CA GLU A 18 -3.53 -11.20 -2.64
C GLU A 18 -4.52 -10.20 -3.24
N VAL A 19 -5.22 -10.56 -4.33
CA VAL A 19 -6.22 -9.70 -4.98
C VAL A 19 -7.41 -9.37 -4.07
N PRO A 20 -8.02 -10.33 -3.34
CA PRO A 20 -9.07 -10.03 -2.36
C PRO A 20 -8.59 -9.12 -1.22
N LEU A 21 -7.37 -9.34 -0.70
CA LEU A 21 -6.79 -8.49 0.34
C LEU A 21 -6.55 -7.07 -0.15
N LEU A 22 -6.04 -6.92 -1.38
CA LEU A 22 -5.87 -5.61 -2.00
C LEU A 22 -7.21 -4.93 -2.26
N ASN A 23 -8.20 -5.64 -2.79
CA ASN A 23 -9.53 -5.10 -3.04
C ASN A 23 -10.20 -4.65 -1.73
N ALA A 24 -10.04 -5.43 -0.65
CA ALA A 24 -10.53 -5.06 0.67
C ALA A 24 -9.83 -3.79 1.18
N LEU A 25 -8.50 -3.70 1.05
CA LEU A 25 -7.73 -2.54 1.47
C LEU A 25 -8.07 -1.29 0.65
N ALA A 26 -8.19 -1.42 -0.68
CA ALA A 26 -8.62 -0.36 -1.58
C ALA A 26 -10.00 0.17 -1.18
N ASN A 27 -10.96 -0.73 -0.94
CA ASN A 27 -12.30 -0.35 -0.49
C ASN A 27 -12.27 0.34 0.89
N ASP A 28 -11.45 -0.15 1.82
CA ASP A 28 -11.31 0.47 3.14
C ASP A 28 -10.70 1.88 3.05
N ILE A 29 -9.72 2.10 2.16
CA ILE A 29 -9.14 3.43 1.88
C ILE A 29 -10.20 4.37 1.27
N GLU A 30 -10.93 3.92 0.23
CA GLU A 30 -11.93 4.76 -0.44
C GLU A 30 -13.16 5.05 0.44
N LYS A 31 -13.49 4.17 1.38
CA LYS A 31 -14.52 4.42 2.40
C LYS A 31 -14.06 5.42 3.45
N ALA A 32 -12.80 5.34 3.86
CA ALA A 32 -12.24 6.28 4.83
C ALA A 32 -12.04 7.68 4.22
N TYR A 33 -11.71 7.74 2.92
CA TYR A 33 -11.40 8.98 2.20
C TYR A 33 -12.03 9.00 0.81
N SER A 34 -13.13 9.75 0.66
CA SER A 34 -13.92 9.77 -0.58
C SER A 34 -13.20 10.42 -1.77
N ASP A 35 -12.19 11.25 -1.51
CA ASP A 35 -11.37 11.93 -2.51
C ASP A 35 -10.14 11.11 -2.94
N LEU A 36 -9.90 9.98 -2.27
CA LEU A 36 -8.88 9.02 -2.66
C LEU A 36 -9.45 7.96 -3.60
N LYS A 37 -8.61 7.55 -4.56
CA LYS A 37 -8.88 6.42 -5.44
C LYS A 37 -7.70 5.46 -5.42
N CYS A 38 -8.01 4.19 -5.25
CA CYS A 38 -7.01 3.14 -5.18
C CYS A 38 -7.09 2.29 -6.44
N LYS A 39 -6.05 2.30 -7.26
CA LYS A 39 -6.00 1.50 -8.50
C LYS A 39 -4.99 0.36 -8.36
N PRO A 40 -5.40 -0.91 -8.54
CA PRO A 40 -4.46 -2.02 -8.56
C PRO A 40 -3.46 -1.85 -9.71
N ASP A 41 -2.17 -1.88 -9.38
CA ASP A 41 -1.07 -1.93 -10.35
C ASP A 41 -0.66 -3.40 -10.53
N THR A 42 -1.05 -3.94 -11.68
CA THR A 42 -0.81 -5.35 -12.07
C THR A 42 0.55 -5.57 -12.70
N ALA A 43 1.39 -4.54 -12.84
CA ALA A 43 2.68 -4.65 -13.53
C ALA A 43 3.80 -5.17 -12.62
N SER A 44 3.57 -5.24 -11.31
CA SER A 44 4.64 -5.57 -10.37
C SER A 44 4.75 -7.07 -10.11
N ARG A 45 5.98 -7.59 -10.17
CA ARG A 45 6.29 -9.03 -10.09
C ARG A 45 6.60 -9.54 -8.67
N GLY A 46 6.57 -8.68 -7.66
CA GLY A 46 6.98 -9.03 -6.28
C GLY A 46 5.95 -8.78 -5.18
N CYS A 47 4.95 -7.93 -5.43
CA CYS A 47 3.76 -7.78 -4.58
C CYS A 47 2.64 -7.08 -5.35
N VAL A 48 1.40 -7.26 -4.89
CA VAL A 48 0.24 -6.60 -5.50
C VAL A 48 0.14 -5.16 -4.98
N PHE A 49 0.24 -4.19 -5.88
CA PHE A 49 0.24 -2.77 -5.55
C PHE A 49 -1.14 -2.15 -5.70
N CYS A 50 -1.51 -1.24 -4.80
CA CYS A 50 -2.54 -0.24 -5.05
C CYS A 50 -1.92 1.14 -5.12
N GLU A 51 -2.01 1.79 -6.28
CA GLU A 51 -1.62 3.18 -6.43
C GLU A 51 -2.75 4.08 -5.92
N VAL A 52 -2.43 4.96 -4.97
CA VAL A 52 -3.37 5.90 -4.38
C VAL A 52 -3.29 7.22 -5.13
N PHE A 53 -4.43 7.68 -5.62
CA PHE A 53 -4.59 8.92 -6.36
C PHE A 53 -5.48 9.88 -5.58
N ARG A 54 -5.12 11.17 -5.65
CA ARG A 54 -5.96 12.29 -5.23
C ARG A 54 -5.96 13.32 -6.34
N ALA A 55 -7.13 13.83 -6.73
CA ALA A 55 -7.26 14.79 -7.83
C ALA A 55 -6.50 14.38 -9.13
N GLY A 56 -6.48 13.08 -9.45
CA GLY A 56 -5.81 12.54 -10.64
C GLY A 56 -4.28 12.41 -10.56
N LYS A 57 -3.64 12.82 -9.46
CA LYS A 57 -2.20 12.65 -9.23
C LYS A 57 -1.94 11.47 -8.30
N LYS A 58 -0.94 10.65 -8.62
CA LYS A 58 -0.49 9.58 -7.73
C LYS A 58 0.22 10.21 -6.53
N ILE A 59 -0.25 9.90 -5.34
CA ILE A 59 0.33 10.42 -4.08
C ILE A 59 1.06 9.33 -3.29
N SER A 60 0.71 8.07 -3.47
CA SER A 60 1.31 6.95 -2.74
C SER A 60 1.16 5.65 -3.51
N LYS A 61 1.94 4.64 -3.12
CA LYS A 61 1.69 3.24 -3.45
C LYS A 61 1.52 2.44 -2.17
N VAL A 62 0.62 1.47 -2.19
CA VAL A 62 0.44 0.49 -1.13
C VAL A 62 0.74 -0.88 -1.71
N CYS A 63 1.42 -1.75 -0.97
CA CYS A 63 1.79 -3.10 -1.37
C CYS A 63 1.27 -4.05 -0.31
N VAL A 64 0.69 -5.17 -0.72
CA VAL A 64 0.35 -6.27 0.18
C VAL A 64 1.19 -7.46 -0.21
N ALA A 65 1.88 -8.04 0.77
CA ALA A 65 2.74 -9.21 0.59
C ALA A 65 2.52 -10.20 1.73
N LYS A 66 2.84 -11.48 1.49
CA LYS A 66 2.88 -12.49 2.55
C LYS A 66 4.18 -12.36 3.34
N HIS A 67 4.07 -12.30 4.66
CA HIS A 67 5.24 -12.38 5.54
C HIS A 67 5.53 -13.82 5.97
N GLU A 68 6.75 -14.09 6.43
CA GLU A 68 7.18 -15.40 6.94
C GLU A 68 6.30 -15.93 8.08
N SER A 69 5.64 -15.04 8.82
CA SER A 69 4.66 -15.39 9.86
C SER A 69 3.33 -15.91 9.32
N GLY A 70 3.13 -15.93 8.00
CA GLY A 70 1.85 -16.26 7.35
C GLY A 70 0.81 -15.14 7.41
N GLN A 71 1.10 -14.02 8.09
CA GLN A 71 0.23 -12.85 8.12
C GLN A 71 0.48 -11.93 6.92
N PRO A 72 -0.56 -11.21 6.45
CA PRO A 72 -0.38 -10.20 5.42
C PRO A 72 0.42 -9.01 5.98
N LEU A 73 1.51 -8.66 5.27
CA LEU A 73 2.29 -7.47 5.49
C LEU A 73 1.85 -6.40 4.50
N TYR A 74 1.42 -5.27 5.03
CA TYR A 74 1.03 -4.10 4.28
C TYR A 74 2.18 -3.11 4.29
N SER A 75 2.50 -2.54 3.14
CA SER A 75 3.58 -1.55 2.98
C SER A 75 3.05 -0.31 2.27
N VAL A 76 3.37 0.88 2.75
CA VAL A 76 3.01 2.18 2.13
C VAL A 76 4.28 2.91 1.72
N TYR A 77 4.28 3.44 0.51
CA TYR A 77 5.36 4.20 -0.10
C TYR A 77 4.85 5.62 -0.36
N LEU A 78 5.39 6.61 0.36
CA LEU A 78 4.94 8.00 0.31
C LEU A 78 5.86 8.87 -0.58
N GLY A 79 6.00 8.49 -1.84
CA GLY A 79 6.71 9.27 -2.86
C GLY A 79 8.23 9.04 -2.97
N SER A 80 8.92 8.73 -1.87
CA SER A 80 10.34 8.34 -1.85
C SER A 80 10.56 6.94 -1.25
N ARG A 81 11.73 6.32 -1.48
CA ARG A 81 12.12 5.06 -0.81
C ARG A 81 12.44 5.23 0.67
N GLU A 82 12.64 6.46 1.14
CA GLU A 82 12.94 6.75 2.55
C GLU A 82 11.66 6.90 3.39
N ASP A 83 10.53 7.15 2.72
CA ASP A 83 9.20 7.27 3.34
C ASP A 83 8.39 5.97 3.16
N GLU A 84 9.00 4.84 3.52
CA GLU A 84 8.39 3.52 3.49
C GLU A 84 7.94 3.08 4.89
N PHE A 85 6.68 2.69 5.01
CA PHE A 85 6.09 2.19 6.25
C PHE A 85 5.57 0.78 6.04
N HIS A 86 5.90 -0.14 6.94
CA HIS A 86 5.45 -1.54 6.90
C HIS A 86 4.68 -1.89 8.17
N GLY A 87 3.65 -2.72 8.05
CA GLY A 87 2.91 -3.22 9.21
C GLY A 87 1.91 -4.32 8.89
N PHE A 88 1.56 -5.11 9.90
CA PHE A 88 0.57 -6.19 9.78
C PHE A 88 -0.88 -5.72 9.96
N ASN A 89 -1.07 -4.45 10.35
CA ASN A 89 -2.37 -3.87 10.63
C ASN A 89 -2.79 -2.91 9.52
N LYS A 90 -3.83 -3.30 8.75
CA LYS A 90 -4.42 -2.47 7.70
C LYS A 90 -4.89 -1.09 8.18
N ALA A 91 -5.38 -0.96 9.41
CA ALA A 91 -5.88 0.30 9.94
C ALA A 91 -4.74 1.31 10.16
N ALA A 92 -3.57 0.85 10.61
CA ALA A 92 -2.40 1.70 10.78
C ALA A 92 -1.92 2.28 9.44
N ILE A 93 -1.95 1.47 8.40
CA ILE A 93 -1.57 1.84 7.03
C ILE A 93 -2.52 2.89 6.46
N ILE A 94 -3.82 2.70 6.67
CA ILE A 94 -4.84 3.69 6.29
C ILE A 94 -4.62 5.01 7.04
N SER A 95 -4.34 4.97 8.36
CA SER A 95 -4.06 6.18 9.15
C SER A 95 -2.78 6.91 8.70
N ILE A 96 -1.73 6.18 8.32
CA ILE A 96 -0.50 6.80 7.78
C ILE A 96 -0.79 7.49 6.47
N LEU A 97 -1.51 6.82 5.56
CA LEU A 97 -1.91 7.38 4.27
C LEU A 97 -2.78 8.64 4.46
N ALA A 98 -3.68 8.63 5.42
CA ALA A 98 -4.52 9.76 5.79
C ALA A 98 -3.71 10.98 6.22
N ASN A 99 -2.85 10.79 7.22
CA ASN A 99 -2.02 11.86 7.77
C ASN A 99 -1.11 12.46 6.70
N TYR A 100 -0.56 11.62 5.82
CA TYR A 100 0.23 12.09 4.69
C TYR A 100 -0.63 12.88 3.69
N THR A 101 -1.82 12.39 3.37
CA THR A 101 -2.75 13.06 2.46
C THR A 101 -3.16 14.44 2.97
N ASP A 102 -3.42 14.57 4.28
CA ASP A 102 -3.75 15.84 4.93
C ASP A 102 -2.57 16.81 4.94
N ALA A 103 -1.34 16.30 5.01
CA ALA A 103 -0.12 17.10 4.96
C ALA A 103 0.26 17.56 3.54
N LEU A 104 -0.25 16.91 2.50
CA LEU A 104 -0.01 17.35 1.12
C LEU A 104 -0.71 18.69 0.83
N PRO A 105 -0.08 19.58 0.05
CA PRO A 105 -0.72 20.83 -0.36
C PRO A 105 -2.06 20.53 -1.03
N GLN A 106 -3.16 21.03 -0.43
CA GLN A 106 -4.47 20.94 -1.05
C GLN A 106 -4.43 21.79 -2.32
N THR A 107 -4.60 21.16 -3.47
CA THR A 107 -4.70 21.90 -4.73
C THR A 107 -6.09 22.54 -4.75
N PRO A 108 -6.19 23.87 -4.94
CA PRO A 108 -7.47 24.57 -5.00
C PRO A 108 -8.30 24.18 -6.23
#